data_AF-A0A944Y5C9-F1
#
_entry.id   AF-A0A944Y5C9-F1
#
_cell.length_a   1.000
_cell.length_b   1.000
_cell.length_c   1.000
_cell.angle_alpha   90.00
_cell.angle_beta   90.00
_cell.angle_gamma   90.00
#
_symmetry.space_group_name_H-M   'P 1'
#
loop_
_entity.id
_entity.type
_entity.pdbx_description
1 polymer ?
#
loop_
_entity_poly.entity_id
_entity_poly.type
_entity_poly.pdbx_seq_one_letter_code
_entity_poly.pdbx_strand_id
1 'polypeptide(L)'
;MKTFLTLALSTVMSVAMAGEVLLLNGSNVNYGALSQTENQPALETIKIKRTAATPDSVTLRYKVNTVVEACVDFELVFTEVSDLTQLNCEPKLNGAYACTEASFEGYQIPKRVCREKGLKLQTNEQSLTLNFKKAITLTENAVEIFAVNVAQRKMTDVESKLSAKAVDTASVYKVRVSGSAVKFKAK
;
A
#
# COMPACT_ATOMS: atom_id res chain seq x y z
N MET A 1 11.10 -5.59 -50.19
CA MET A 1 11.39 -5.21 -48.80
C MET A 1 10.20 -5.64 -47.94
N LYS A 2 10.36 -6.64 -47.08
CA LYS A 2 9.26 -7.17 -46.23
C LYS A 2 9.28 -6.42 -44.90
N THR A 3 8.29 -5.58 -44.68
CA THR A 3 8.08 -4.83 -43.44
C THR A 3 7.66 -5.79 -42.33
N PHE A 4 8.51 -5.94 -41.33
CA PHE A 4 8.20 -6.59 -40.06
C PHE A 4 7.34 -5.65 -39.22
N LEU A 5 6.07 -6.01 -39.04
CA LEU A 5 5.14 -5.30 -38.17
C LEU A 5 5.41 -5.76 -36.72
N THR A 6 5.83 -4.81 -35.89
CA THR A 6 6.08 -4.97 -34.45
C THR A 6 4.81 -5.37 -33.71
N LEU A 7 4.84 -6.54 -33.06
CA LEU A 7 3.76 -7.02 -32.19
C LEU A 7 3.86 -6.28 -30.84
N ALA A 8 2.97 -5.30 -30.62
CA ALA A 8 2.82 -4.64 -29.34
C ALA A 8 2.24 -5.62 -28.31
N LEU A 9 3.04 -5.98 -27.32
CA LEU A 9 2.65 -6.80 -26.18
C LEU A 9 1.70 -5.99 -25.29
N SER A 10 0.40 -6.15 -25.50
CA SER A 10 -0.64 -5.58 -24.66
C SER A 10 -0.73 -6.39 -23.37
N THR A 11 -0.23 -5.80 -22.28
CA THR A 11 -0.46 -6.27 -20.91
C THR A 11 -1.93 -6.10 -20.56
N VAL A 12 -2.72 -7.17 -20.73
CA VAL A 12 -4.10 -7.22 -20.25
C VAL A 12 -4.05 -7.23 -18.72
N MET A 13 -4.29 -6.06 -18.12
CA MET A 13 -4.63 -5.95 -16.71
C MET A 13 -6.03 -6.51 -16.51
N SER A 14 -6.13 -7.77 -16.09
CA SER A 14 -7.40 -8.35 -15.67
C SER A 14 -7.86 -7.67 -14.39
N VAL A 15 -8.92 -6.86 -14.49
CA VAL A 15 -9.69 -6.35 -13.35
C VAL A 15 -10.65 -7.45 -12.91
N ALA A 16 -10.30 -8.18 -11.85
CA ALA A 16 -11.19 -9.19 -11.28
C ALA A 16 -12.39 -8.50 -10.60
N MET A 17 -13.60 -8.85 -11.03
CA MET A 17 -14.85 -8.41 -10.40
C MET A 17 -15.20 -9.34 -9.22
N ALA A 18 -15.78 -8.79 -8.16
CA ALA A 18 -16.12 -9.51 -6.93
C ALA A 18 -17.00 -10.74 -7.21
N GLY A 19 -16.53 -11.92 -6.80
CA GLY A 19 -17.18 -13.23 -6.99
C GLY A 19 -16.47 -14.17 -7.97
N GLU A 20 -15.53 -13.64 -8.77
CA GLU A 20 -14.73 -14.42 -9.71
C GLU A 20 -13.61 -15.19 -9.00
N VAL A 21 -13.35 -16.43 -9.42
CA VAL A 21 -12.26 -17.24 -8.83
C VAL A 21 -10.93 -16.75 -9.41
N LEU A 22 -10.09 -16.19 -8.55
CA LEU A 22 -8.80 -15.60 -8.93
C LEU A 22 -7.80 -16.67 -9.34
N LEU A 23 -7.38 -16.67 -10.59
CA LEU A 23 -6.38 -17.60 -11.11
C LEU A 23 -4.95 -17.15 -10.77
N LEU A 24 -4.17 -18.03 -10.13
CA LEU A 24 -2.78 -17.74 -9.75
C LEU A 24 -1.78 -18.11 -10.86
N ASN A 25 -1.61 -17.21 -11.83
CA ASN A 25 -0.66 -17.40 -12.96
C ASN A 25 0.70 -16.72 -12.76
N GLY A 26 0.93 -16.07 -11.62
CA GLY A 26 2.17 -15.34 -11.36
C GLY A 26 2.51 -15.27 -9.88
N SER A 27 3.76 -14.94 -9.58
CA SER A 27 4.25 -14.80 -8.20
C SER A 27 3.75 -13.53 -7.51
N ASN A 28 3.22 -12.57 -8.27
CA ASN A 28 2.60 -11.36 -7.77
C ASN A 28 1.24 -11.19 -8.45
N VAL A 29 0.19 -11.06 -7.64
CA VAL A 29 -1.18 -10.87 -8.10
C VAL A 29 -1.76 -9.65 -7.41
N ASN A 30 -2.39 -8.77 -8.18
CA ASN A 30 -3.11 -7.62 -7.64
C ASN A 30 -4.61 -7.96 -7.63
N TYR A 31 -5.18 -8.06 -6.43
CA TYR A 31 -6.61 -8.26 -6.24
C TYR A 31 -7.41 -6.97 -6.47
N GLY A 32 -6.83 -5.83 -6.14
CA GLY A 32 -7.54 -4.56 -6.08
C GLY A 32 -8.11 -4.24 -4.70
N ALA A 33 -9.15 -3.41 -4.66
CA ALA A 33 -9.78 -3.00 -3.41
C ALA A 33 -10.71 -4.09 -2.88
N LEU A 34 -10.65 -4.34 -1.57
CA LEU A 34 -11.63 -5.19 -0.92
C LEU A 34 -13.01 -4.55 -0.98
N SER A 35 -14.04 -5.38 -1.11
CA SER A 35 -15.42 -4.94 -0.97
C SER A 35 -15.64 -4.42 0.45
N GLN A 36 -15.94 -3.12 0.54
CA GLN A 36 -16.24 -2.43 1.79
C GLN A 36 -17.51 -1.61 1.60
N THR A 37 -18.52 -1.90 2.42
CA THR A 37 -19.65 -0.99 2.55
C THR A 37 -19.17 0.28 3.26
N GLU A 38 -19.75 1.42 2.89
CA GLU A 38 -19.42 2.71 3.52
C GLU A 38 -19.53 2.61 5.05
N ASN A 39 -18.50 3.11 5.75
CA ASN A 39 -18.41 3.07 7.21
C ASN A 39 -18.39 1.68 7.86
N GLN A 40 -18.10 0.62 7.11
CA GLN A 40 -17.98 -0.75 7.63
C GLN A 40 -16.58 -1.33 7.41
N PRO A 41 -16.05 -2.12 8.36
CA PRO A 41 -14.78 -2.81 8.17
C PRO A 41 -14.86 -3.81 7.00
N ALA A 42 -13.73 -4.05 6.33
CA ALA A 42 -13.67 -5.02 5.24
C ALA A 42 -13.98 -6.44 5.72
N LEU A 43 -14.79 -7.16 4.96
CA LEU A 43 -15.01 -8.60 5.11
C LEU A 43 -15.23 -9.22 3.74
N GLU A 44 -14.24 -9.98 3.26
CA GLU A 44 -14.33 -10.60 1.94
C GLU A 44 -13.68 -11.98 1.91
N THR A 45 -14.31 -12.91 1.18
CA THR A 45 -13.76 -14.23 0.88
C THR A 45 -13.20 -14.23 -0.53
N ILE A 46 -11.88 -14.26 -0.65
CA ILE A 46 -11.18 -14.38 -1.93
C ILE A 46 -11.11 -15.86 -2.29
N LYS A 47 -11.74 -16.27 -3.39
CA LYS A 47 -11.61 -17.61 -3.96
C LYS A 47 -10.45 -17.63 -4.94
N ILE A 48 -9.59 -18.62 -4.81
CA ILE A 48 -8.31 -18.67 -5.51
C ILE A 48 -8.15 -20.03 -6.19
N LYS A 49 -7.84 -20.01 -7.48
CA LYS A 49 -7.62 -21.18 -8.33
C LYS A 49 -6.12 -21.41 -8.52
N ARG A 50 -5.66 -22.60 -8.14
CA ARG A 50 -4.31 -23.10 -8.33
C ARG A 50 -4.29 -24.15 -9.44
N THR A 51 -3.26 -24.12 -10.28
CA THR A 51 -2.98 -25.09 -11.34
C THR A 51 -1.53 -25.57 -11.24
N ALA A 52 -1.10 -26.49 -12.10
CA ALA A 52 0.29 -26.92 -12.19
C ALA A 52 1.28 -25.76 -12.50
N ALA A 53 0.81 -24.69 -13.14
CA ALA A 53 1.62 -23.52 -13.46
C ALA A 53 1.73 -22.51 -12.30
N THR A 54 0.97 -22.69 -11.22
CA THR A 54 1.00 -21.76 -10.08
C THR A 54 2.34 -21.85 -9.34
N PRO A 55 3.04 -20.72 -9.11
CA PRO A 55 4.29 -20.72 -8.35
C PRO A 55 4.14 -21.22 -6.91
N ASP A 56 5.23 -21.75 -6.35
CA ASP A 56 5.32 -22.20 -4.95
C ASP A 56 5.01 -21.10 -3.93
N SER A 57 5.17 -19.84 -4.31
CA SER A 57 4.91 -18.68 -3.46
C SER A 57 4.29 -17.57 -4.31
N VAL A 58 3.12 -17.11 -3.89
CA VAL A 58 2.38 -16.04 -4.57
C VAL A 58 2.05 -14.93 -3.57
N THR A 59 2.44 -13.71 -3.89
CA THR A 59 2.08 -12.51 -3.14
C THR A 59 0.82 -11.90 -3.74
N LEU A 60 -0.25 -11.87 -2.96
CA LEU A 60 -1.51 -11.23 -3.30
C LEU A 60 -1.57 -9.85 -2.63
N ARG A 61 -1.65 -8.79 -3.44
CA ARG A 61 -1.81 -7.41 -2.98
C ARG A 61 -3.28 -7.00 -3.04
N TYR A 62 -3.75 -6.33 -2.00
CA TYR A 62 -5.12 -5.83 -1.92
C TYR A 62 -5.14 -4.47 -1.23
N LYS A 63 -6.20 -3.69 -1.44
CA LYS A 63 -6.38 -2.39 -0.82
C LYS A 63 -7.53 -2.43 0.18
N VAL A 64 -7.32 -1.83 1.33
CA VAL A 64 -8.32 -1.69 2.40
C VAL A 64 -8.44 -0.23 2.80
N ASN A 65 -9.67 0.26 2.92
CA ASN A 65 -9.94 1.58 3.47
C ASN A 65 -9.89 1.52 4.99
N THR A 66 -9.23 2.52 5.56
CA THR A 66 -9.06 2.72 6.99
C THR A 66 -9.45 4.14 7.38
N VAL A 67 -9.83 4.34 8.63
CA VAL A 67 -10.06 5.67 9.20
C VAL A 67 -8.91 6.01 10.12
N VAL A 68 -8.26 7.14 9.82
CA VAL A 68 -7.13 7.66 10.61
C VAL A 68 -7.47 9.06 11.11
N GLU A 69 -6.91 9.41 12.27
CA GLU A 69 -6.93 10.80 12.72
C GLU A 69 -6.03 11.64 11.81
N ALA A 70 -6.58 12.73 11.29
CA ALA A 70 -5.85 13.68 10.47
C ALA A 70 -6.24 15.11 10.85
N CYS A 71 -5.38 16.06 10.50
CA CYS A 71 -5.73 17.46 10.62
C CYS A 71 -6.78 17.83 9.56
N VAL A 72 -7.93 18.32 9.99
CA VAL A 72 -9.04 18.70 9.09
C VAL A 72 -9.17 20.21 8.94
N ASP A 73 -8.65 20.98 9.89
CA ASP A 73 -8.57 22.45 9.81
C ASP A 73 -7.16 22.93 10.18
N PHE A 74 -6.65 23.88 9.40
CA PHE A 74 -5.31 24.43 9.57
C PHE A 74 -5.40 25.94 9.82
N GLU A 75 -4.60 26.41 10.76
CA GLU A 75 -4.41 27.83 11.03
C GLU A 75 -3.01 28.27 10.60
N LEU A 76 -2.89 29.52 10.15
CA LEU A 76 -1.60 30.15 9.88
C LEU A 76 -1.19 30.96 11.11
N VAL A 77 -0.12 30.52 11.77
CA VAL A 77 0.53 31.28 12.84
C VAL A 77 1.75 31.96 12.25
N PHE A 78 1.86 33.26 12.47
CA PHE A 78 2.98 34.07 11.99
C PHE A 78 4.02 34.21 13.10
N THR A 79 5.27 33.87 12.80
CA THR A 79 6.40 34.18 13.67
C THR A 79 7.15 35.36 13.07
N GLU A 80 7.36 36.40 13.87
CA GLU A 80 8.11 37.58 13.45
C GLU A 80 9.62 37.30 13.53
N VAL A 81 10.32 37.65 12.46
CA VAL A 81 11.78 37.75 12.44
C VAL A 81 12.10 39.23 12.54
N SER A 82 12.74 39.63 13.64
CA SER A 82 13.10 41.02 13.88
C SER A 82 14.14 41.54 12.88
N ASP A 83 14.12 42.85 12.68
CA ASP A 83 15.13 43.56 11.90
C ASP A 83 16.54 43.22 12.37
N LEU A 84 17.46 43.06 11.42
CA LEU A 84 18.87 42.83 11.71
C LEU A 84 19.69 43.97 11.12
N THR A 85 20.37 44.72 11.98
CA THR A 85 21.39 45.68 11.54
C THR A 85 22.76 45.06 11.73
N GLN A 86 23.52 44.97 10.65
CA GLN A 86 24.90 44.50 10.68
C GLN A 86 25.83 45.60 10.15
N LEU A 87 26.89 45.86 10.92
CA LEU A 87 27.97 46.74 10.48
C LEU A 87 28.90 45.95 9.56
N ASN A 88 28.92 46.30 8.28
CA ASN A 88 29.83 45.69 7.31
C ASN A 88 31.01 46.63 7.07
N CYS A 89 32.22 46.18 7.37
CA CYS A 89 33.43 46.99 7.23
C CYS A 89 34.32 46.43 6.12
N GLU A 90 34.53 47.21 5.07
CA GLU A 90 35.42 46.86 3.96
C GLU A 90 36.78 47.57 4.11
N PRO A 91 37.91 46.86 3.93
CA PRO A 91 39.23 47.46 4.01
C PRO A 91 39.48 48.36 2.79
N LYS A 92 39.99 49.57 3.04
CA LYS A 92 40.46 50.51 2.01
C LYS A 92 41.97 50.34 1.77
N LEU A 93 42.41 50.73 0.58
CA LEU A 93 43.81 50.64 0.12
C LEU A 93 44.82 51.37 1.03
N ASN A 94 44.36 52.30 1.88
CA ASN A 94 45.19 53.05 2.83
C ASN A 94 45.24 52.43 4.24
N GLY A 95 44.78 51.19 4.43
CA GLY A 95 44.75 50.52 5.73
C GLY A 95 43.63 50.96 6.67
N ALA A 96 42.76 51.89 6.24
CA ALA A 96 41.54 52.25 6.96
C ALA A 96 40.39 51.30 6.59
N TYR A 97 39.35 51.24 7.42
CA TYR A 97 38.12 50.50 7.12
C TYR A 97 36.99 51.48 6.81
N ALA A 98 36.19 51.20 5.78
CA ALA A 98 34.92 51.87 5.57
C ALA A 98 33.81 50.94 6.03
N CYS A 99 33.11 51.36 7.08
CA CYS A 99 31.97 50.64 7.61
C CYS A 99 30.67 51.25 7.11
N THR A 100 29.77 50.42 6.61
CA THR A 100 28.39 50.78 6.29
C THR A 100 27.45 49.90 7.10
N GLU A 101 26.38 50.50 7.61
CA GLU A 101 25.31 49.72 8.24
C GLU A 101 24.42 49.15 7.14
N ALA A 102 24.30 47.83 7.11
CA ALA A 102 23.28 47.15 6.32
C ALA A 102 22.13 46.77 7.26
N SER A 103 20.93 47.29 6.99
CA SER A 103 19.71 46.88 7.66
C SER A 103 18.96 45.87 6.79
N PHE A 104 18.52 44.78 7.42
CA PHE A 104 17.56 43.84 6.85
C PHE A 104 16.24 44.05 7.56
N GLU A 105 15.20 44.41 6.80
CA GLU A 105 13.84 44.55 7.33
C GLU A 105 13.35 43.20 7.85
N GLY A 106 12.71 43.23 9.01
CA GLY A 106 12.03 42.10 9.59
C GLY A 106 10.91 41.62 8.69
N TYR A 107 10.59 40.34 8.81
CA TYR A 107 9.53 39.72 8.02
C TYR A 107 8.82 38.66 8.83
N GLN A 108 7.60 38.32 8.39
CA GLN A 108 6.81 37.28 9.03
C GLN A 108 6.99 35.95 8.30
N ILE A 109 7.26 34.89 9.07
CA ILE A 109 7.28 33.53 8.57
C ILE A 109 5.93 32.88 8.89
N PRO A 110 5.10 32.55 7.88
CA PRO A 110 3.87 31.82 8.10
C PRO A 110 4.16 30.34 8.38
N LYS A 111 3.62 29.82 9.48
CA LYS A 111 3.64 28.40 9.83
C LYS A 111 2.23 27.85 9.88
N ARG A 112 1.96 26.81 9.09
CA ARG A 112 0.71 26.04 9.19
C ARG A 112 0.74 25.18 10.44
N VAL A 113 -0.23 25.38 11.32
CA VAL A 113 -0.44 24.56 12.52
C VAL A 113 -1.81 23.89 12.44
N CYS A 114 -1.95 22.71 13.04
CA CYS A 114 -3.22 22.03 13.06
C CYS A 114 -4.14 22.66 14.10
N ARG A 115 -5.31 23.14 13.65
CA ARG A 115 -6.32 23.75 14.51
C ARG A 115 -7.31 22.71 15.02
N GLU A 116 -7.78 21.84 14.12
CA GLU A 116 -8.75 20.80 14.45
C GLU A 116 -8.33 19.44 13.89
N LYS A 117 -8.43 18.41 14.73
CA LYS A 117 -8.26 17.01 14.33
C LYS A 117 -9.63 16.40 14.05
N GLY A 118 -9.71 15.66 12.97
CA GLY A 118 -10.88 14.88 12.59
C GLY A 118 -10.48 13.53 12.03
N LEU A 119 -11.45 12.84 11.45
CA LEU A 119 -11.25 11.52 10.84
C LEU A 119 -11.16 11.63 9.32
N LYS A 120 -10.19 10.94 8.73
CA LYS A 120 -10.03 10.86 7.28
C LYS A 120 -9.99 9.41 6.83
N LEU A 121 -10.67 9.13 5.73
CA LEU A 121 -10.55 7.85 5.04
C LEU A 121 -9.22 7.78 4.29
N GLN A 122 -8.46 6.72 4.53
CA GLN A 122 -7.21 6.43 3.89
C GLN A 122 -7.23 5.00 3.33
N THR A 123 -6.95 4.86 2.04
CA THR A 123 -6.77 3.57 1.40
C THR A 123 -5.34 3.09 1.59
N ASN A 124 -5.17 1.95 2.25
CA ASN A 124 -3.88 1.30 2.47
C ASN A 124 -3.74 0.07 1.59
N GLU A 125 -2.58 -0.07 0.95
CA GLU A 125 -2.19 -1.30 0.28
C GLU A 125 -1.64 -2.30 1.32
N GLN A 126 -2.10 -3.53 1.22
CA GLN A 126 -1.71 -4.66 2.05
C GLN A 126 -1.30 -5.81 1.15
N SER A 127 -0.55 -6.76 1.70
CA SER A 127 -0.15 -7.96 0.99
C SER A 127 -0.29 -9.19 1.86
N LEU A 128 -0.65 -10.32 1.24
CA LEU A 128 -0.58 -11.64 1.84
C LEU A 128 0.21 -12.59 0.95
N THR A 129 0.90 -13.55 1.56
CA THR A 129 1.67 -14.56 0.84
C THR A 129 0.99 -15.91 0.92
N LEU A 130 0.65 -16.49 -0.22
CA LEU A 130 0.16 -17.86 -0.37
C LEU A 130 1.36 -18.76 -0.65
N ASN A 131 1.65 -19.69 0.26
CA ASN A 131 2.80 -20.57 0.16
C ASN A 131 2.36 -22.03 -0.09
N PHE A 132 2.70 -22.52 -1.28
CA PHE A 132 2.41 -23.84 -1.81
C PHE A 132 3.65 -24.75 -1.88
N LYS A 133 4.80 -24.33 -1.33
CA LYS A 133 6.07 -25.10 -1.41
C LYS A 133 5.97 -26.54 -0.86
N LYS A 134 5.03 -26.79 0.06
CA LYS A 134 4.76 -28.14 0.62
C LYS A 134 3.35 -28.64 0.26
N ALA A 135 2.75 -28.07 -0.77
CA ALA A 135 1.45 -28.50 -1.27
C ALA A 135 1.61 -29.73 -2.17
N ILE A 136 0.48 -30.33 -2.55
CA ILE A 136 0.49 -31.47 -3.48
C ILE A 136 0.95 -30.98 -4.85
N THR A 137 1.78 -31.78 -5.53
CA THR A 137 2.14 -31.54 -6.93
C THR A 137 0.93 -31.83 -7.83
N LEU A 138 0.53 -30.83 -8.62
CA LEU A 138 -0.62 -30.95 -9.53
C LEU A 138 -0.16 -31.45 -10.90
N THR A 139 -0.98 -32.29 -11.52
CA THR A 139 -0.84 -32.62 -12.95
C THR A 139 -1.33 -31.46 -13.82
N GLU A 140 -0.98 -31.44 -15.10
CA GLU A 140 -1.29 -30.31 -16.01
C GLU A 140 -2.78 -29.92 -16.04
N ASN A 141 -3.67 -30.90 -15.88
CA ASN A 141 -5.13 -30.69 -15.90
C ASN A 141 -5.76 -30.57 -14.51
N ALA A 142 -4.97 -30.75 -13.43
CA ALA A 142 -5.49 -30.69 -12.08
C ALA A 142 -5.67 -29.23 -11.61
N VAL A 143 -6.79 -28.99 -10.93
CA VAL A 143 -7.18 -27.68 -10.41
C VAL A 143 -7.57 -27.81 -8.94
N GLU A 144 -7.12 -26.87 -8.13
CA GLU A 144 -7.56 -26.74 -6.74
C GLU A 144 -8.10 -25.35 -6.46
N ILE A 145 -9.17 -25.28 -5.64
CA ILE A 145 -9.74 -24.03 -5.18
C ILE A 145 -9.52 -23.87 -3.68
N PHE A 146 -9.00 -22.70 -3.30
CA PHE A 146 -8.82 -22.27 -1.93
C PHE A 146 -9.68 -21.04 -1.64
N ALA A 147 -10.13 -20.91 -0.40
CA ALA A 147 -10.82 -19.72 0.07
C ALA A 147 -9.97 -19.04 1.15
N VAL A 148 -9.69 -17.76 0.96
CA VAL A 148 -8.99 -16.91 1.93
C VAL A 148 -9.96 -15.83 2.38
N ASN A 149 -10.36 -15.85 3.64
CA ASN A 149 -11.15 -14.77 4.22
C ASN A 149 -10.21 -13.69 4.75
N VAL A 150 -10.41 -12.47 4.29
CA VAL A 150 -9.74 -11.26 4.75
C VAL A 150 -10.75 -10.43 5.50
N ALA A 151 -10.49 -10.18 6.79
CA ALA A 151 -11.42 -9.48 7.66
C ALA A 151 -10.69 -8.40 8.45
N GLN A 152 -11.12 -7.17 8.31
CA GLN A 152 -10.74 -6.07 9.18
C GLN A 152 -11.65 -6.11 10.42
N ARG A 153 -11.11 -5.89 11.64
CA ARG A 153 -11.94 -5.90 12.86
C ARG A 153 -12.64 -4.56 13.06
N LYS A 154 -11.95 -3.46 12.79
CA LYS A 154 -12.46 -2.08 12.87
C LYS A 154 -11.87 -1.26 11.73
N MET A 155 -12.57 -0.22 11.27
CA MET A 155 -12.02 0.64 10.20
C MET A 155 -10.71 1.35 10.59
N THR A 156 -10.42 1.52 11.88
CA THR A 156 -9.14 2.08 12.35
C THR A 156 -7.96 1.12 12.21
N ASP A 157 -8.22 -0.17 12.02
CA ASP A 157 -7.17 -1.19 11.99
C ASP A 157 -6.57 -1.24 10.58
N VAL A 158 -5.25 -1.05 10.48
CA VAL A 158 -4.52 -1.18 9.20
C VAL A 158 -4.38 -2.65 8.79
N GLU A 159 -4.19 -3.53 9.77
CA GLU A 159 -3.99 -4.95 9.54
C GLU A 159 -5.31 -5.70 9.39
N SER A 160 -5.35 -6.64 8.45
CA SER A 160 -6.48 -7.56 8.27
C SER A 160 -6.18 -8.92 8.92
N LYS A 161 -7.19 -9.50 9.57
CA LYS A 161 -7.16 -10.89 10.01
C LYS A 161 -7.39 -11.81 8.83
N LEU A 162 -6.57 -12.86 8.76
CA LEU A 162 -6.63 -13.86 7.70
C LEU A 162 -7.13 -15.19 8.25
N SER A 163 -8.01 -15.85 7.51
CA SER A 163 -8.28 -17.28 7.66
C SER A 163 -8.34 -17.91 6.28
N ALA A 164 -7.95 -19.18 6.18
CA ALA A 164 -7.93 -19.86 4.89
C ALA A 164 -8.28 -21.33 5.01
N LYS A 165 -8.87 -21.88 3.94
CA LYS A 165 -9.18 -23.31 3.81
C LYS A 165 -9.08 -23.74 2.34
N ALA A 166 -8.77 -25.01 2.12
CA ALA A 166 -9.04 -25.63 0.83
C ALA A 166 -10.55 -25.88 0.73
N VAL A 167 -11.14 -25.63 -0.45
CA VAL A 167 -12.58 -25.79 -0.65
C VAL A 167 -12.89 -27.26 -0.93
N ASP A 168 -12.27 -27.83 -1.96
CA ASP A 168 -12.58 -29.19 -2.43
C ASP A 168 -11.64 -30.26 -1.85
N THR A 169 -10.48 -29.86 -1.32
CA THR A 169 -9.42 -30.76 -0.84
C THR A 169 -9.06 -30.56 0.64
N ALA A 170 -10.02 -30.09 1.45
CA ALA A 170 -9.82 -29.74 2.86
C ALA A 170 -9.20 -30.88 3.71
N SER A 171 -9.56 -32.14 3.44
CA SER A 171 -9.03 -33.29 4.15
C SER A 171 -7.54 -33.51 3.91
N VAL A 172 -7.03 -33.13 2.73
CA VAL A 172 -5.66 -33.41 2.28
C VAL A 172 -4.66 -32.33 2.70
N TYR A 173 -5.14 -31.16 3.09
CA TYR A 173 -4.28 -30.03 3.47
C TYR A 173 -4.32 -29.71 4.96
N LYS A 174 -3.14 -29.45 5.53
CA LYS A 174 -2.96 -28.68 6.76
C LYS A 174 -2.69 -27.23 6.38
N VAL A 175 -3.70 -26.38 6.57
CA VAL A 175 -3.61 -24.93 6.31
C VAL A 175 -3.21 -24.21 7.59
N ARG A 176 -2.20 -23.33 7.51
CA ARG A 176 -1.74 -22.51 8.65
C ARG A 176 -1.63 -21.06 8.24
N VAL A 177 -2.15 -20.17 9.07
CA VAL A 177 -2.00 -18.72 8.93
C VAL A 177 -0.98 -18.24 9.94
N SER A 178 -0.07 -17.35 9.52
CA SER A 178 0.98 -16.76 10.35
C SER A 178 1.27 -15.34 9.85
N GLY A 179 0.77 -14.33 10.57
CA GLY A 179 0.82 -12.94 10.11
C GLY A 179 0.13 -12.79 8.76
N SER A 180 0.84 -12.22 7.78
CA SER A 180 0.37 -12.06 6.39
C SER A 180 0.55 -13.30 5.51
N ALA A 181 1.01 -14.44 6.05
CA ALA A 181 1.26 -15.65 5.26
C ALA A 181 0.23 -16.76 5.51
N VAL A 182 -0.21 -17.41 4.43
CA VAL A 182 -1.01 -18.63 4.44
C VAL A 182 -0.18 -19.77 3.85
N LYS A 183 0.03 -20.83 4.63
CA LYS A 183 0.83 -22.00 4.24
C LYS A 183 -0.10 -23.20 4.00
N PHE A 184 0.01 -23.79 2.82
CA PHE A 184 -0.70 -25.00 2.42
C PHE A 184 0.28 -26.17 2.43
N LYS A 185 0.11 -27.09 3.38
CA LYS A 185 0.95 -28.29 3.51
C LYS A 185 0.10 -29.54 3.26
N ALA A 186 0.49 -30.41 2.36
CA ALA A 186 -0.09 -31.75 2.20
C ALA A 186 0.09 -32.55 3.51
N LYS A 187 -0.97 -33.25 3.93
CA LYS A 187 -0.94 -34.10 5.14
C LYS A 187 -0.19 -35.39 4.91
#